data_AF-A0A7X5JCL7-F1
#
_entry.id   AF-A0A7X5JCL7-F1
#
_cell.length_a   1.000
_cell.length_b   1.000
_cell.length_c   1.000
_cell.angle_alpha   90.00
_cell.angle_beta   90.00
_cell.angle_gamma   90.00
#
_symmetry.space_group_name_H-M   'P 1'
#
loop_
_entity.id
_entity.type
_entity.pdbx_description
1 polymer ?
#
loop_
_entity_poly.entity_id
_entity_poly.type
_entity_poly.pdbx_seq_one_letter_code
_entity_poly.pdbx_strand_id
1 'polypeptide(L)' 'MLTLSFTVKGRLYRIKSSDGEDLLISLDKFLKKNRIKSKDINRIFLDTSQEKSITSKRIAQAILKALKIARE' A
#
# COMPACT_ATOMS: atom_id res chain seq x y z
N MET A 1 -11.80 1.53 6.79
CA MET A 1 -11.02 2.43 5.91
C MET A 1 -9.53 2.25 6.19
N LEU A 2 -8.76 2.06 5.12
CA LEU A 2 -7.31 1.90 5.15
C LEU A 2 -6.64 3.08 4.45
N THR A 3 -5.48 3.50 4.96
CA THR A 3 -4.64 4.51 4.27
C THR A 3 -3.21 4.00 4.13
N LEU A 4 -2.77 3.80 2.89
CA LEU A 4 -1.39 3.46 2.58
C LEU A 4 -0.65 4.72 2.12
N SER A 5 0.41 5.07 2.82
CA SER A 5 1.30 6.18 2.49
C SER A 5 2.66 5.63 2.07
N PHE A 6 3.19 6.07 0.94
CA PHE A 6 4.51 5.64 0.49
C PHE A 6 5.26 6.73 -0.26
N THR A 7 6.59 6.66 -0.21
CA THR A 7 7.48 7.63 -0.88
C THR A 7 8.19 6.96 -2.05
N VAL A 8 8.14 7.60 -3.22
CA VAL A 8 8.84 7.17 -4.45
C VAL A 8 9.65 8.35 -4.96
N LYS A 9 10.96 8.19 -5.12
CA LYS A 9 11.88 9.25 -5.63
C LYS A 9 11.69 10.61 -4.92
N GLY A 10 11.49 10.60 -3.60
CA GLY A 10 11.29 11.81 -2.79
C GLY A 10 9.87 12.39 -2.80
N ARG A 11 8.94 11.85 -3.60
CA ARG A 11 7.53 12.26 -3.62
C ARG A 11 6.68 11.36 -2.75
N LEU A 12 5.85 11.96 -1.89
CA LEU A 12 4.90 11.26 -1.04
C LEU A 12 3.58 11.02 -1.79
N TYR A 13 3.12 9.78 -1.77
CA TYR A 13 1.83 9.35 -2.30
C TYR A 13 0.97 8.74 -1.20
N ARG A 14 -0.36 8.86 -1.34
CA ARG A 14 -1.33 8.24 -0.45
C ARG A 14 -2.44 7.59 -1.24
N ILE A 15 -2.79 6.36 -0.86
CA ILE A 15 -3.94 5.62 -1.36
C ILE A 15 -4.87 5.40 -0.18
N LYS A 16 -6.12 5.85 -0.33
CA LYS A 16 -7.20 5.58 0.61
C LYS A 16 -8.10 4.52 -0.01
N SER A 17 -8.45 3.51 0.77
CA SER A 17 -9.26 2.40 0.32
C SER A 17 -10.28 1.99 1.38
N SER A 18 -11.41 1.47 0.91
CA SER A 18 -12.51 1.05 1.78
C SER A 18 -12.13 -0.21 2.56
N ASP A 19 -11.44 -1.14 1.91
CA ASP A 19 -10.97 -2.41 2.46
C ASP A 19 -9.63 -2.86 1.82
N GLY A 20 -9.13 -4.02 2.25
CA GLY A 20 -7.84 -4.56 1.83
C GLY A 20 -7.79 -5.02 0.37
N GLU A 21 -8.91 -5.47 -0.20
CA GLU A 21 -8.96 -5.89 -1.62
C GLU A 21 -8.91 -4.67 -2.53
N ASP A 22 -9.71 -3.65 -2.22
CA ASP A 22 -9.69 -2.37 -2.91
C ASP A 22 -8.30 -1.70 -2.81
N LEU A 23 -7.62 -1.84 -1.66
CA LEU A 23 -6.25 -1.36 -1.50
C LEU A 23 -5.29 -2.04 -2.47
N LEU A 24 -5.37 -3.36 -2.61
CA LEU A 24 -4.51 -4.12 -3.54
C LEU A 24 -4.72 -3.66 -4.99
N ILE A 25 -5.97 -3.56 -5.41
CA ILE A 25 -6.34 -3.18 -6.78
C ILE A 25 -5.88 -1.74 -7.06
N SER A 26 -6.15 -0.82 -6.13
CA SER A 26 -5.79 0.60 -6.26
C SER A 26 -4.28 0.79 -6.32
N LEU A 27 -3.55 0.06 -5.48
CA LEU A 27 -2.09 0.08 -5.47
C LEU A 27 -1.50 -0.48 -6.77
N ASP A 28 -1.94 -1.64 -7.24
CA ASP A 28 -1.44 -2.24 -8.49
C ASP A 28 -1.68 -1.32 -9.69
N LYS A 29 -2.90 -0.79 -9.81
CA LYS A 29 -3.24 0.21 -10.84
C LYS A 29 -2.33 1.43 -10.77
N PHE A 30 -2.12 1.97 -9.56
CA PHE A 30 -1.27 3.15 -9.36
C PHE A 30 0.18 2.89 -9.77
N LEU A 31 0.77 1.78 -9.32
CA LEU A 31 2.16 1.44 -9.63
C LEU A 31 2.36 1.21 -11.13
N LYS A 32 1.46 0.46 -11.78
CA LYS A 32 1.50 0.22 -13.23
C LYS A 32 1.37 1.52 -14.03
N LYS A 33 0.38 2.35 -13.71
CA LYS A 33 0.13 3.63 -14.41
C LYS A 33 1.35 4.56 -14.34
N ASN A 34 2.04 4.58 -13.20
CA ASN A 34 3.19 5.45 -12.98
C ASN A 34 4.55 4.77 -13.30
N ARG A 35 4.53 3.53 -13.81
CA ARG A 35 5.73 2.70 -14.07
C ARG A 35 6.68 2.63 -12.86
N ILE A 36 6.11 2.58 -11.66
CA ILE A 36 6.85 2.49 -10.39
C ILE A 36 7.11 1.02 -10.11
N LYS A 37 8.38 0.65 -9.93
CA LYS A 37 8.73 -0.70 -9.47
C LYS A 37 8.78 -0.71 -7.94
N SER A 38 8.56 -1.88 -7.33
CA SER A 38 8.59 -2.04 -5.87
C SER A 38 9.88 -1.51 -5.23
N LYS A 39 11.02 -1.70 -5.91
CA LYS A 39 12.33 -1.17 -5.50
C LYS A 39 12.44 0.36 -5.44
N ASP A 40 11.57 1.08 -6.15
CA ASP A 40 11.56 2.54 -6.16
C ASP A 40 10.81 3.11 -4.94
N ILE A 41 10.19 2.25 -4.12
CA ILE A 41 9.43 2.60 -2.92
C ILE A 41 10.37 2.59 -1.71
N ASN A 42 10.57 3.75 -1.08
CA ASN A 42 11.55 3.90 0.01
C ASN A 42 10.92 3.76 1.40
N ARG A 43 9.90 4.57 1.68
CA ARG A 43 9.18 4.58 2.96
C ARG A 43 7.76 4.16 2.68
N ILE A 44 7.24 3.24 3.47
CA ILE A 44 5.86 2.77 3.35
C ILE A 44 5.25 2.64 4.75
N PHE A 45 4.05 3.17 4.90
CA PHE A 45 3.30 3.20 6.15
C PHE A 45 1.85 2.86 5.84
N LEU A 46 1.25 2.03 6.69
CA LEU A 46 -0.15 1.63 6.59
C LEU A 46 -0.86 2.04 7.87
N ASP A 47 -1.90 2.86 7.72
CA ASP A 47 -2.83 3.18 8.79
C ASP A 47 -4.09 2.33 8.64
N THR A 48 -4.38 1.52 9.66
CA THR A 48 -5.58 0.69 9.77
C THR A 48 -6.44 1.04 10.98
N SER A 49 -6.21 2.20 11.60
CA SER A 49 -6.84 2.58 12.88
C SER A 49 -8.36 2.68 12.76
N GLN A 50 -8.84 3.12 11.60
CA GLN A 50 -10.26 3.26 11.27
C GLN A 50 -10.85 2.04 10.55
N GLU A 51 -10.09 0.96 10.39
CA GLU A 51 -10.61 -0.30 9.84
C GLU A 51 -11.18 -1.16 10.98
N LYS A 52 -12.34 -1.76 10.77
CA LYS A 52 -12.98 -2.66 11.75
C LYS A 52 -12.78 -4.12 11.39
N SER A 53 -12.75 -4.45 10.09
CA SER A 53 -12.60 -5.82 9.61
C SER A 53 -11.18 -6.36 9.85
N ILE A 54 -11.07 -7.42 10.65
CA ILE A 54 -9.80 -8.11 10.91
C ILE A 54 -9.23 -8.69 9.61
N THR A 55 -10.08 -9.23 8.74
CA THR A 55 -9.68 -9.74 7.43
C THR A 55 -9.07 -8.65 6.58
N SER A 56 -9.74 -7.49 6.48
CA SER A 56 -9.24 -6.32 5.76
C SER A 56 -7.87 -5.86 6.29
N LYS A 57 -7.71 -5.78 7.62
CA LYS A 57 -6.42 -5.47 8.27
C LYS A 57 -5.33 -6.46 7.89
N ARG A 58 -5.62 -7.77 7.92
CA ARG A 58 -4.65 -8.83 7.59
C ARG A 58 -4.21 -8.75 6.12
N ILE A 59 -5.14 -8.52 5.20
CA ILE A 59 -4.84 -8.33 3.78
C ILE A 59 -3.90 -7.13 3.63
N ALA A 60 -4.25 -5.98 4.20
CA ALA A 60 -3.45 -4.77 4.10
C ALA A 60 -2.03 -4.94 4.68
N GLN A 61 -1.90 -5.65 5.81
CA GLN A 61 -0.61 -6.00 6.39
C GLN A 61 0.21 -6.94 5.50
N ALA A 62 -0.43 -7.92 4.85
CA ALA A 62 0.25 -8.83 3.92
C ALA A 62 0.79 -8.07 2.70
N ILE A 63 0.01 -7.13 2.15
CA ILE A 63 0.45 -6.23 1.07
C ILE A 63 1.69 -5.44 1.49
N LEU A 64 1.67 -4.85 2.68
CA LEU A 64 2.80 -4.10 3.23
C LEU A 64 4.06 -4.96 3.34
N LYS A 65 3.92 -6.20 3.86
CA LYS A 65 5.04 -7.15 3.98
C LYS A 65 5.60 -7.52 2.61
N ALA A 66 4.75 -7.85 1.65
CA ALA A 66 5.16 -8.21 0.29
C ALA A 66 5.94 -7.06 -0.38
N LEU A 67 5.50 -5.82 -0.22
CA LEU A 67 6.22 -4.65 -0.77
C LEU A 67 7.58 -4.41 -0.12
N LYS A 68 7.72 -4.70 1.18
CA LYS A 68 9.01 -4.60 1.88
C LYS A 68 9.98 -5.71 1.47
N ILE A 69 9.49 -6.94 1.33
CA ILE A 69 10.30 -8.09 0.86
C ILE A 69 10.77 -7.86 -0.57
N ALA A 70 9.90 -7.35 -1.46
CA ALA A 70 10.26 -7.07 -2.85
C ALA A 70 11.30 -5.93 -3.04
N ARG A 71 11.80 -5.34 -1.94
CA ARG A 71 12.87 -4.35 -1.92
C ARG A 71 14.25 -4.97 -1.67
N GLU A 72 14.31 -6.16 -1.05
CA GLU A 72 15.53 -6.96 -0.88
C GLU A 72 15.88 -7.66 -2.21
#